data_AF-A0A1F9P2U3-F1
#
_entry.id   AF-A0A1F9P2U3-F1
#
_cell.length_a   1.000
_cell.length_b   1.000
_cell.length_c   1.000
_cell.angle_alpha   90.00
_cell.angle_beta   90.00
_cell.angle_gamma   90.00
#
_symmetry.space_group_name_H-M   'P 1'
#
loop_
_entity.id
_entity.type
_entity.pdbx_description
1 polymer ?
#
loop_
_entity_poly.entity_id
_entity_poly.type
_entity_poly.pdbx_seq_one_letter_code
_entity_poly.pdbx_strand_id
1 'polypeptide(L)'
;MSTREPLLKVRFDGEAVGPGTIPVPHLLRFLTNLTKVFHRAGRVMLGEAESIRKGQPSRNIKEELALELVLLTSGSPAAVLGFERRQQQAALPGMDFGLDILERAIAGLDNIQKPGDSLPAGYDTGVLMAWRDAGVLFSQGIEQIRFTLNHRETPLITSFTKDGFIRIQERIKGPQTNIRTIEGRLLMADFKEHGTRCRVHPSAGEPIFCLFDEDQKDEVLEDILRYVRTVGEAKEDPVSGKITSIRIHDIERLEDREDEAVELLPQGTPISRDFWDSPSLDELAHAQSVMSVMDAESLLGGWPGDVDDDFEEETLRIRHTGMVGQ
;
A
#
# COMPACT_ATOMS: atom_id res chain seq x y z
N MET A 1 17.71 4.67 -40.18
CA MET A 1 17.51 4.13 -38.83
C MET A 1 16.63 2.91 -38.97
N SER A 2 17.14 1.72 -38.66
CA SER A 2 16.35 0.49 -38.78
C SER A 2 15.21 0.56 -37.76
N THR A 3 13.97 0.80 -38.21
CA THR A 3 12.77 0.89 -37.38
C THR A 3 12.41 -0.52 -36.91
N ARG A 4 13.17 -1.04 -35.94
CA ARG A 4 12.80 -2.27 -35.25
C ARG A 4 11.50 -1.99 -34.51
N GLU A 5 10.47 -2.81 -34.75
CA GLU A 5 9.25 -2.69 -33.99
C GLU A 5 9.54 -2.98 -32.51
N PRO A 6 9.04 -2.15 -31.57
CA PRO A 6 9.20 -2.42 -30.15
C PRO A 6 8.57 -3.77 -29.77
N LEU A 7 9.18 -4.48 -28.82
CA LEU A 7 8.72 -5.77 -28.30
C LEU A 7 7.23 -5.75 -27.91
N LEU A 8 6.80 -4.78 -27.12
CA LEU A 8 5.40 -4.63 -26.72
C LEU A 8 4.89 -3.26 -27.13
N LYS A 9 3.84 -3.22 -27.97
CA LYS A 9 3.08 -1.99 -28.25
C LYS A 9 1.76 -2.02 -27.49
N VAL A 10 1.42 -0.88 -26.90
CA VAL A 10 0.10 -0.64 -26.28
C VAL A 10 -0.51 0.59 -26.93
N ARG A 11 -1.64 0.40 -27.61
CA ARG A 11 -2.41 1.47 -28.23
C ARG A 11 -3.68 1.74 -27.41
N PHE A 12 -3.94 3.00 -27.15
CA PHE A 12 -5.16 3.48 -26.48
C PHE A 12 -6.02 4.24 -27.48
N ASP A 13 -7.29 3.87 -27.56
CA ASP A 13 -8.31 4.57 -28.35
C ASP A 13 -9.42 5.07 -27.40
N GLY A 14 -9.95 6.28 -27.63
CA GLY A 14 -11.06 6.87 -26.88
C GLY A 14 -10.99 8.41 -26.79
N GLU A 15 -12.05 9.05 -26.30
CA GLU A 15 -12.15 10.53 -26.20
C GLU A 15 -11.13 11.14 -25.22
N ALA A 16 -10.67 10.38 -24.23
CA ALA A 16 -9.70 10.85 -23.25
C ALA A 16 -8.24 10.80 -23.73
N VAL A 17 -7.99 10.28 -24.92
CA VAL A 17 -6.68 10.29 -25.57
C VAL A 17 -6.75 11.11 -26.85
N GLY A 18 -5.68 11.84 -27.13
CA GLY A 18 -5.55 12.62 -28.35
C GLY A 18 -4.38 12.13 -29.19
N PRO A 19 -4.03 12.86 -30.25
CA PRO A 19 -3.01 12.38 -31.17
C PRO A 19 -1.61 12.27 -30.56
N GLY A 20 -1.23 11.06 -30.14
CA GLY A 20 -0.03 10.82 -29.35
C GLY A 20 -0.03 11.39 -27.94
N THR A 21 -1.21 11.70 -27.40
CA THR A 21 -1.35 12.27 -26.06
C THR A 21 -2.21 11.38 -25.19
N ILE A 22 -1.75 11.13 -23.97
CA ILE A 22 -2.48 10.45 -22.91
C ILE A 22 -2.29 11.26 -21.62
N PRO A 23 -3.35 11.48 -20.81
CA PRO A 23 -3.19 12.12 -19.52
C PRO A 23 -2.18 11.36 -18.65
N VAL A 24 -1.23 12.09 -18.05
CA VAL A 24 -0.18 11.48 -17.20
C VAL A 24 -0.77 10.62 -16.08
N PRO A 25 -1.86 11.01 -15.38
CA PRO A 25 -2.47 10.14 -14.37
C PRO A 25 -2.99 8.82 -14.94
N HIS A 26 -3.56 8.82 -16.15
CA HIS A 26 -4.03 7.61 -16.81
C HIS A 26 -2.85 6.70 -17.18
N LEU A 27 -1.78 7.29 -17.71
CA LEU A 27 -0.57 6.56 -18.06
C LEU A 27 0.06 5.90 -16.83
N LEU A 28 0.28 6.65 -15.75
CA LEU A 28 0.87 6.12 -14.53
C LEU A 28 0.02 4.98 -13.95
N ARG A 29 -1.30 5.21 -13.81
CA ARG A 29 -2.22 4.19 -13.32
C ARG A 29 -2.19 2.93 -14.18
N PHE A 30 -2.21 3.09 -15.51
CA PHE A 30 -2.13 1.97 -16.44
C PHE A 30 -0.83 1.19 -16.26
N LEU A 31 0.32 1.87 -16.26
CA LEU A 31 1.63 1.23 -16.19
C LEU A 31 1.83 0.50 -14.87
N THR A 32 1.39 1.10 -13.75
CA THR A 32 1.41 0.45 -12.44
C THR A 32 0.60 -0.85 -12.48
N ASN A 33 -0.64 -0.80 -12.97
CA ASN A 33 -1.50 -1.99 -12.99
C ASN A 33 -1.07 -3.03 -14.04
N LEU A 34 -0.54 -2.61 -15.18
CA LEU A 34 0.04 -3.52 -16.17
C LEU A 34 1.27 -4.24 -15.62
N THR A 35 2.12 -3.52 -14.86
CA THR A 35 3.26 -4.12 -14.17
C THR A 35 2.77 -5.15 -13.15
N LYS A 36 1.74 -4.82 -12.34
CA LYS A 36 1.11 -5.78 -11.42
C LYS A 36 0.61 -7.04 -12.13
N VAL A 37 -0.06 -6.88 -13.29
CA VAL A 37 -0.53 -8.02 -14.10
C VAL A 37 0.63 -8.95 -14.45
N PHE A 38 1.72 -8.42 -15.02
CA PHE A 38 2.86 -9.24 -15.43
C PHE A 38 3.55 -9.88 -14.23
N HIS A 39 3.71 -9.14 -13.13
CA HIS A 39 4.27 -9.66 -11.90
C HIS A 39 3.49 -10.83 -11.33
N ARG A 40 2.16 -10.70 -11.24
CA ARG A 40 1.28 -11.74 -10.71
C ARG A 40 1.23 -12.94 -11.62
N ALA A 41 1.12 -12.75 -12.93
CA ALA A 41 1.19 -13.85 -13.89
C ALA A 41 2.53 -14.61 -13.77
N GLY A 42 3.64 -13.88 -13.60
CA GLY A 42 4.96 -14.47 -13.37
C GLY A 42 5.05 -15.28 -12.09
N ARG A 43 4.45 -14.81 -11.00
CA ARG A 43 4.41 -15.54 -9.72
C ARG A 43 3.57 -16.82 -9.83
N VAL A 44 2.36 -16.73 -10.40
CA VAL A 44 1.51 -17.91 -10.64
C VAL A 44 2.25 -18.95 -11.48
N MET A 45 2.93 -18.53 -12.55
CA MET A 45 3.71 -19.42 -13.40
C MET A 45 4.93 -20.03 -12.67
N LEU A 46 5.56 -19.29 -11.76
CA LEU A 46 6.65 -19.81 -10.94
C LEU A 46 6.13 -20.87 -9.96
N GLY A 47 5.00 -20.61 -9.28
CA GLY A 47 4.35 -21.59 -8.39
C GLY A 47 3.88 -22.85 -9.13
N GLU A 48 3.35 -22.72 -10.34
CA GLU A 48 3.06 -23.85 -11.24
C GLU A 48 4.33 -24.65 -11.61
N ALA A 49 5.46 -23.96 -11.81
CA ALA A 49 6.73 -24.57 -12.22
C ALA A 49 7.51 -25.23 -11.07
N GLU A 50 7.51 -24.63 -9.87
CA GLU A 50 8.18 -25.16 -8.67
C GLU A 50 7.55 -26.47 -8.19
N SER A 51 6.24 -26.65 -8.39
CA SER A 51 5.56 -27.93 -8.14
C SER A 51 6.10 -29.09 -9.00
N ILE A 52 6.82 -28.79 -10.10
CA ILE A 52 7.25 -29.79 -11.09
C ILE A 52 8.79 -29.89 -11.19
N ARG A 53 9.55 -28.84 -10.86
CA ARG A 53 11.01 -28.81 -11.03
C ARG A 53 11.75 -28.22 -9.82
N LYS A 54 12.26 -29.08 -8.94
CA LYS A 54 13.26 -28.71 -7.93
C LYS A 54 14.61 -28.41 -8.60
N GLY A 55 15.07 -27.16 -8.57
CA GLY A 55 16.50 -26.85 -8.76
C GLY A 55 16.88 -25.66 -9.63
N GLN A 56 15.95 -24.84 -10.14
CA GLN A 56 16.34 -23.62 -10.85
C GLN A 56 16.54 -22.47 -9.84
N PRO A 57 17.64 -21.69 -9.90
CA PRO A 57 17.82 -20.53 -9.03
C PRO A 57 16.65 -19.56 -9.19
N SER A 58 16.22 -18.96 -8.08
CA SER A 58 15.10 -18.01 -8.01
C SER A 58 15.32 -16.89 -9.01
N ARG A 59 14.56 -16.90 -10.11
CA ARG A 59 14.60 -15.85 -11.13
C ARG A 59 13.93 -14.59 -10.55
N ASN A 60 14.63 -13.46 -10.58
CA ASN A 60 14.03 -12.20 -10.16
C ASN A 60 13.02 -11.74 -11.22
N ILE A 61 11.73 -11.96 -10.96
CA ILE A 61 10.62 -11.58 -11.87
C ILE A 61 10.67 -10.07 -12.20
N LYS A 62 11.08 -9.21 -11.25
CA LYS A 62 11.19 -7.75 -11.46
C LYS A 62 12.23 -7.40 -12.53
N GLU A 63 13.37 -8.07 -12.52
CA GLU A 63 14.43 -7.84 -13.51
C GLU A 63 14.04 -8.41 -14.87
N GLU A 64 13.45 -9.61 -14.89
CA GLU A 64 13.01 -10.27 -16.12
C GLU A 64 11.92 -9.45 -16.85
N LEU A 65 11.05 -8.77 -16.11
CA LEU A 65 9.95 -7.97 -16.65
C LEU A 65 10.26 -6.46 -16.76
N ALA A 66 11.51 -6.04 -16.54
CA ALA A 66 11.86 -4.63 -16.60
C ALA A 66 11.66 -4.06 -18.02
N LEU A 67 10.54 -3.35 -18.21
CA LEU A 67 10.17 -2.71 -19.47
C LEU A 67 10.61 -1.24 -19.48
N GLU A 68 11.25 -0.83 -20.58
CA GLU A 68 11.61 0.55 -20.86
C GLU A 68 10.68 1.12 -21.93
N LEU A 69 10.13 2.30 -21.69
CA LEU A 69 9.35 3.03 -22.70
C LEU A 69 10.32 3.59 -23.76
N VAL A 70 10.27 3.04 -24.97
CA VAL A 70 11.15 3.42 -26.10
C VAL A 70 10.41 4.18 -27.21
N LEU A 71 9.08 4.18 -27.17
CA LEU A 71 8.25 4.81 -28.19
C LEU A 71 7.02 5.46 -27.56
N LEU A 72 6.77 6.71 -27.94
CA LEU A 72 5.51 7.41 -27.77
C LEU A 72 5.20 8.07 -29.12
N THR A 73 4.29 7.48 -29.91
CA THR A 73 4.02 8.00 -31.26
C THR A 73 3.14 9.24 -31.20
N SER A 74 3.44 10.24 -32.03
CA SER A 74 2.54 11.35 -32.34
C SER A 74 1.92 11.20 -33.73
N GLY A 75 0.74 11.80 -33.95
CA GLY A 75 0.12 11.90 -35.30
C GLY A 75 -0.90 10.82 -35.69
N SER A 76 -1.22 9.87 -34.80
CA SER A 76 -2.42 9.03 -34.91
C SER A 76 -3.44 9.50 -33.88
N PRO A 77 -4.77 9.45 -34.08
CA PRO A 77 -5.76 9.88 -33.08
C PRO A 77 -5.75 9.06 -31.78
N ALA A 78 -4.85 8.09 -31.68
CA ALA A 78 -4.59 7.27 -30.51
C ALA A 78 -3.21 7.56 -29.93
N ALA A 79 -3.05 7.30 -28.64
CA ALA A 79 -1.76 7.20 -27.99
C ALA A 79 -1.20 5.79 -28.20
N VAL A 80 0.02 5.67 -28.72
CA VAL A 80 0.73 4.37 -28.82
C VAL A 80 2.02 4.45 -28.04
N LEU A 81 2.14 3.55 -27.08
CA LEU A 81 3.34 3.30 -26.30
C LEU A 81 4.05 2.09 -26.87
N GLY A 82 5.38 2.12 -26.92
CA GLY A 82 6.20 0.96 -27.24
C GLY A 82 7.24 0.73 -26.16
N PHE A 83 7.38 -0.52 -25.78
CA PHE A 83 8.26 -0.97 -24.72
C PHE A 83 9.26 -2.00 -25.22
N GLU A 84 10.46 -1.95 -24.67
CA GLU A 84 11.51 -2.95 -24.82
C GLU A 84 11.90 -3.49 -23.45
N ARG A 85 12.40 -4.73 -23.41
CA ARG A 85 12.93 -5.29 -22.15
C ARG A 85 14.38 -4.89 -21.95
N ARG A 86 14.73 -4.50 -20.72
CA ARG A 86 16.10 -4.30 -20.27
C ARG A 86 16.77 -5.67 -20.06
N GLN A 87 17.12 -6.38 -21.15
CA GLN A 87 17.84 -7.65 -21.05
C GLN A 87 19.35 -7.43 -20.99
N GLN A 88 20.00 -7.92 -19.92
CA GLN A 88 21.47 -7.94 -19.80
C GLN A 88 22.13 -9.11 -20.54
N GLN A 89 21.40 -10.22 -20.76
CA GLN A 89 21.86 -11.40 -21.50
C GLN A 89 20.74 -11.95 -22.38
N ALA A 90 21.10 -12.33 -23.62
CA ALA A 90 20.16 -12.95 -24.54
C ALA A 90 19.79 -14.36 -24.04
N ALA A 91 18.51 -14.56 -23.71
CA ALA A 91 18.00 -15.89 -23.40
C ALA A 91 17.95 -16.77 -24.67
N LEU A 92 18.20 -18.07 -24.50
CA LEU A 92 18.00 -19.02 -25.59
C LEU A 92 16.50 -19.11 -25.95
N PRO A 93 16.14 -19.37 -27.22
CA PRO A 93 14.76 -19.57 -27.63
C PRO A 93 14.05 -20.62 -26.76
N GLY A 94 12.89 -20.26 -26.21
CA GLY A 94 12.11 -21.13 -25.30
C GLY A 94 12.63 -21.20 -23.85
N MET A 95 13.63 -20.39 -23.48
CA MET A 95 14.13 -20.27 -22.10
C MET A 95 13.93 -18.88 -21.49
N ASP A 96 13.28 -17.99 -22.24
CA ASP A 96 13.01 -16.61 -21.84
C ASP A 96 11.72 -16.52 -21.02
N PHE A 97 11.86 -16.65 -19.70
CA PHE A 97 10.73 -16.65 -18.79
C PHE A 97 10.00 -15.30 -18.75
N GLY A 98 10.73 -14.19 -18.82
CA GLY A 98 10.07 -12.88 -18.90
C GLY A 98 9.21 -12.75 -20.16
N LEU A 99 9.62 -13.35 -21.28
CA LEU A 99 8.82 -13.37 -22.51
C LEU A 99 7.59 -14.29 -22.35
N ASP A 100 7.77 -15.47 -21.77
CA ASP A 100 6.66 -16.40 -21.51
C ASP A 100 5.57 -15.75 -20.63
N ILE A 101 5.98 -14.97 -19.63
CA ILE A 101 5.06 -14.22 -18.77
C ILE A 101 4.27 -13.19 -19.58
N LEU A 102 4.95 -12.36 -20.39
CA LEU A 102 4.29 -11.35 -21.22
C LEU A 102 3.30 -12.02 -22.19
N GLU A 103 3.69 -13.12 -22.82
CA GLU A 103 2.84 -13.85 -23.76
C GLU A 103 1.60 -14.42 -23.05
N ARG A 104 1.77 -15.14 -21.93
CA ARG A 104 0.63 -15.72 -21.19
C ARG A 104 -0.28 -14.66 -20.61
N ALA A 105 0.27 -13.59 -20.04
CA ALA A 105 -0.51 -12.48 -19.52
C ALA A 105 -1.32 -11.82 -20.65
N ILE A 106 -0.73 -11.52 -21.81
CA ILE A 106 -1.46 -10.86 -22.90
C ILE A 106 -2.46 -11.82 -23.56
N ALA A 107 -2.08 -13.07 -23.84
CA ALA A 107 -2.97 -14.03 -24.48
C ALA A 107 -4.13 -14.46 -23.55
N GLY A 108 -3.88 -14.59 -22.25
CA GLY A 108 -4.88 -14.95 -21.26
C GLY A 108 -6.00 -13.90 -21.12
N LEU A 109 -5.69 -12.62 -21.42
CA LEU A 109 -6.67 -11.54 -21.39
C LEU A 109 -7.82 -11.76 -22.38
N ASP A 110 -7.55 -12.34 -23.56
CA ASP A 110 -8.60 -12.69 -24.52
C ASP A 110 -9.54 -13.78 -23.98
N ASN A 111 -9.01 -14.71 -23.17
CA ASN A 111 -9.79 -15.81 -22.60
C ASN A 111 -10.67 -15.35 -21.43
N ILE A 112 -10.16 -14.54 -20.51
CA ILE A 112 -10.94 -14.07 -19.35
C ILE A 112 -12.04 -13.07 -19.73
N GLN A 113 -11.94 -12.45 -20.91
CA GLN A 113 -13.00 -11.62 -21.47
C GLN A 113 -14.12 -12.45 -22.13
N LYS A 114 -13.97 -13.77 -22.32
CA LYS A 114 -15.02 -14.65 -22.88
C LYS A 114 -15.88 -15.25 -21.76
N PRO A 115 -17.10 -15.73 -22.05
CA PRO A 115 -17.89 -16.46 -21.06
C PRO A 115 -17.21 -17.78 -20.66
N GLY A 116 -17.26 -18.12 -19.37
CA GLY A 116 -16.70 -19.35 -18.80
C GLY A 116 -16.11 -19.13 -17.41
N ASP A 117 -15.96 -20.18 -16.61
CA ASP A 117 -15.45 -20.06 -15.23
C ASP A 117 -13.97 -20.46 -15.09
N SER A 118 -13.41 -21.14 -16.08
CA SER A 118 -12.01 -21.56 -16.06
C SER A 118 -11.06 -20.37 -16.28
N LEU A 119 -10.04 -20.28 -15.44
CA LEU A 119 -8.91 -19.36 -15.64
C LEU A 119 -7.86 -20.01 -16.56
N PRO A 120 -7.21 -19.23 -17.45
CA PRO A 120 -6.10 -19.73 -18.25
C PRO A 120 -4.86 -20.01 -17.38
N ALA A 121 -3.89 -20.76 -17.91
CA ALA A 121 -2.64 -21.03 -17.19
C ALA A 121 -1.87 -19.73 -16.89
N GLY A 122 -1.29 -19.61 -15.69
CA GLY A 122 -0.68 -18.38 -15.23
C GLY A 122 -1.67 -17.30 -14.75
N TYR A 123 -2.95 -17.64 -14.56
CA TYR A 123 -3.96 -16.74 -14.01
C TYR A 123 -4.57 -17.28 -12.72
N ASP A 124 -4.67 -16.39 -11.74
CA ASP A 124 -5.44 -16.55 -10.53
C ASP A 124 -6.39 -15.35 -10.34
N THR A 125 -7.09 -15.30 -9.21
CA THR A 125 -7.93 -14.14 -8.83
C THR A 125 -7.12 -12.85 -8.75
N GLY A 126 -5.85 -12.92 -8.31
CA GLY A 126 -4.96 -11.77 -8.22
C GLY A 126 -4.67 -11.13 -9.59
N VAL A 127 -4.47 -11.93 -10.63
CA VAL A 127 -4.29 -11.47 -12.01
C VAL A 127 -5.59 -10.87 -12.57
N LEU A 128 -6.75 -11.45 -12.25
CA LEU A 128 -8.05 -10.86 -12.62
C LEU A 128 -8.25 -9.47 -11.99
N MET A 129 -7.91 -9.32 -10.70
CA MET A 129 -7.99 -8.03 -10.00
C MET A 129 -7.04 -7.00 -10.64
N ALA A 130 -5.79 -7.38 -10.94
CA ALA A 130 -4.85 -6.48 -11.60
C ALA A 130 -5.35 -6.01 -12.98
N TRP A 131 -5.97 -6.91 -13.77
CA TRP A 131 -6.61 -6.53 -15.03
C TRP A 131 -7.84 -5.64 -14.85
N ARG A 132 -8.67 -5.89 -13.84
CA ARG A 132 -9.77 -4.98 -13.45
C ARG A 132 -9.22 -3.59 -13.16
N ASP A 133 -8.13 -3.48 -12.41
CA ASP A 133 -7.59 -2.19 -12.00
C ASP A 133 -6.94 -1.44 -13.17
N ALA A 134 -6.31 -2.17 -14.11
CA ALA A 134 -5.88 -1.62 -15.39
C ALA A 134 -7.07 -1.12 -16.24
N GLY A 135 -8.21 -1.80 -16.15
CA GLY A 135 -9.45 -1.50 -16.89
C GLY A 135 -10.26 -0.32 -16.36
N VAL A 136 -9.93 0.25 -15.19
CA VAL A 136 -10.69 1.40 -14.66
C VAL A 136 -10.68 2.60 -15.62
N LEU A 137 -9.69 2.69 -16.50
CA LEU A 137 -9.60 3.71 -17.55
C LEU A 137 -10.80 3.72 -18.52
N PHE A 138 -11.54 2.60 -18.66
CA PHE A 138 -12.76 2.55 -19.47
C PHE A 138 -13.91 3.40 -18.88
N SER A 139 -13.83 3.74 -17.60
CA SER A 139 -14.73 4.72 -16.96
C SER A 139 -14.27 6.17 -17.13
N GLN A 140 -13.09 6.38 -17.71
CA GLN A 140 -12.39 7.67 -17.81
C GLN A 140 -12.18 8.09 -19.28
N GLY A 141 -13.02 7.62 -20.20
CA GLY A 141 -13.01 8.01 -21.61
C GLY A 141 -12.04 7.24 -22.51
N ILE A 142 -11.44 6.14 -22.04
CA ILE A 142 -10.80 5.14 -22.91
C ILE A 142 -11.88 4.15 -23.39
N GLU A 143 -11.83 3.76 -24.66
CA GLU A 143 -12.77 2.81 -25.28
C GLU A 143 -12.13 1.44 -25.51
N GLN A 144 -10.87 1.44 -25.95
CA GLN A 144 -10.13 0.23 -26.27
C GLN A 144 -8.65 0.39 -25.93
N ILE A 145 -8.06 -0.68 -25.40
CA ILE A 145 -6.62 -0.82 -25.23
C ILE A 145 -6.17 -2.03 -26.03
N ARG A 146 -5.29 -1.85 -27.02
CA ARG A 146 -4.78 -2.92 -27.87
C ARG A 146 -3.32 -3.20 -27.57
N PHE A 147 -3.03 -4.45 -27.27
CA PHE A 147 -1.69 -4.97 -27.04
C PHE A 147 -1.20 -5.68 -28.31
N THR A 148 0.03 -5.39 -28.71
CA THR A 148 0.74 -6.12 -29.77
C THR A 148 2.11 -6.54 -29.25
N LEU A 149 2.35 -7.84 -29.13
CA LEU A 149 3.62 -8.41 -28.69
C LEU A 149 4.38 -8.99 -29.90
N ASN A 150 5.49 -8.33 -30.25
CA ASN A 150 6.32 -8.52 -31.43
C ASN A 150 7.53 -9.43 -31.16
N HIS A 151 7.29 -10.64 -30.68
CA HIS A 151 8.37 -11.60 -30.36
C HIS A 151 8.51 -12.76 -31.36
N ARG A 152 7.59 -12.85 -32.33
CA ARG A 152 7.50 -13.91 -33.34
C ARG A 152 7.10 -13.33 -34.70
N GLU A 153 7.17 -14.13 -35.77
CA GLU A 153 6.83 -13.68 -37.14
C GLU A 153 5.41 -13.09 -37.26
N THR A 154 4.44 -13.71 -36.58
CA THR A 154 3.05 -13.23 -36.48
C THR A 154 2.79 -12.67 -35.09
N PRO A 155 2.76 -11.34 -34.88
CA PRO A 155 2.59 -10.75 -33.57
C PRO A 155 1.37 -11.27 -32.82
N LEU A 156 1.49 -11.46 -31.50
CA LEU A 156 0.32 -11.69 -30.65
C LEU A 156 -0.42 -10.37 -30.49
N ILE A 157 -1.70 -10.33 -30.88
CA ILE A 157 -2.54 -9.14 -30.75
C ILE A 157 -3.71 -9.49 -29.85
N THR A 158 -3.93 -8.69 -28.80
CA THR A 158 -5.08 -8.83 -27.90
C THR A 158 -5.69 -7.47 -27.62
N SER A 159 -7.02 -7.39 -27.57
CA SER A 159 -7.74 -6.17 -27.25
C SER A 159 -8.40 -6.29 -25.89
N PHE A 160 -8.21 -5.30 -25.04
CA PHE A 160 -8.97 -5.08 -23.82
C PHE A 160 -10.06 -4.05 -24.12
N THR A 161 -11.31 -4.43 -23.87
CA THR A 161 -12.49 -3.62 -24.19
C THR A 161 -13.32 -3.35 -22.94
N LYS A 162 -14.19 -2.34 -23.01
CA LYS A 162 -15.15 -2.04 -21.95
C LYS A 162 -16.04 -3.24 -21.59
N ASP A 163 -16.52 -3.98 -22.58
CA ASP A 163 -17.31 -5.20 -22.35
C ASP A 163 -16.49 -6.29 -21.65
N GLY A 164 -15.23 -6.44 -22.06
CA GLY A 164 -14.29 -7.32 -21.40
C GLY A 164 -14.03 -6.95 -19.94
N PHE A 165 -13.89 -5.64 -19.65
CA PHE A 165 -13.74 -5.14 -18.29
C PHE A 165 -14.95 -5.47 -17.41
N ILE A 166 -16.18 -5.28 -17.92
CA ILE A 166 -17.40 -5.65 -17.19
C ILE A 166 -17.42 -7.15 -16.89
N ARG A 167 -17.05 -8.00 -17.85
CA ARG A 167 -16.99 -9.46 -17.64
C ARG A 167 -15.96 -9.86 -16.60
N ILE A 168 -14.79 -9.22 -16.59
CA ILE A 168 -13.78 -9.45 -15.55
C ILE A 168 -14.34 -9.07 -14.17
N GLN A 169 -15.08 -7.95 -14.06
CA GLN A 169 -15.75 -7.57 -12.81
C GLN A 169 -16.80 -8.59 -12.37
N GLU A 170 -17.59 -9.13 -13.30
CA GLU A 170 -18.60 -10.17 -13.03
C GLU A 170 -17.94 -11.47 -12.53
N ARG A 171 -16.84 -11.90 -13.17
CA ARG A 171 -16.08 -13.09 -12.76
C ARG A 171 -15.51 -12.96 -11.35
N ILE A 172 -15.02 -11.78 -10.98
CA ILE A 172 -14.53 -11.52 -9.61
C ILE A 172 -15.67 -11.64 -8.59
N LYS A 173 -16.90 -11.26 -8.96
CA LYS A 173 -18.10 -11.33 -8.10
C LYS A 173 -18.76 -12.72 -8.04
N GLY A 174 -18.07 -13.79 -8.41
CA GLY A 174 -18.59 -15.17 -8.52
C GLY A 174 -19.41 -15.67 -7.31
N PRO A 175 -20.12 -16.81 -7.46
CA PRO A 175 -21.17 -17.22 -6.53
C PRO A 175 -20.58 -17.62 -5.16
N GLN A 176 -20.95 -16.86 -4.12
CA GLN A 176 -20.65 -17.10 -2.70
C GLN A 176 -19.16 -17.07 -2.27
N THR A 177 -18.34 -16.19 -2.81
CA THR A 177 -17.16 -15.70 -2.07
C THR A 177 -17.49 -14.34 -1.45
N ASN A 178 -17.42 -14.25 -0.12
CA ASN A 178 -17.62 -13.01 0.62
C ASN A 178 -16.39 -12.10 0.45
N ILE A 179 -16.18 -11.59 -0.77
CA ILE A 179 -15.07 -10.68 -1.05
C ILE A 179 -15.39 -9.34 -0.39
N ARG A 180 -14.53 -8.92 0.54
CA ARG A 180 -14.62 -7.63 1.21
C ARG A 180 -13.37 -6.82 0.96
N THR A 181 -13.57 -5.52 0.98
CA THR A 181 -12.50 -4.53 0.98
C THR A 181 -12.40 -3.94 2.38
N ILE A 182 -11.20 -3.87 2.91
CA ILE A 182 -10.88 -3.18 4.17
C ILE A 182 -9.81 -2.13 3.91
N GLU A 183 -9.87 -1.03 4.65
CA GLU A 183 -8.89 0.04 4.59
C GLU A 183 -8.37 0.30 6.00
N GLY A 184 -7.07 0.53 6.13
CA GLY A 184 -6.44 0.78 7.42
C GLY A 184 -4.93 0.80 7.34
N ARG A 185 -4.26 1.02 8.47
CA ARG A 185 -2.81 1.01 8.54
C ARG A 185 -2.28 -0.40 8.77
N LEU A 186 -1.36 -0.86 7.94
CA LEU A 186 -0.68 -2.14 8.12
C LEU A 186 0.42 -1.97 9.18
N LEU A 187 0.22 -2.48 10.38
CA LEU A 187 1.15 -2.25 11.50
C LEU A 187 2.04 -3.44 11.82
N MET A 188 1.62 -4.65 11.45
CA MET A 188 2.34 -5.88 11.78
C MET A 188 2.22 -6.87 10.64
N ALA A 189 3.32 -7.56 10.34
CA ALA A 189 3.37 -8.71 9.46
C ALA A 189 4.28 -9.80 10.07
N ASP A 190 3.84 -11.05 10.00
CA ASP A 190 4.56 -12.25 10.43
C ASP A 190 4.75 -13.13 9.19
N PHE A 191 6.00 -13.49 8.89
CA PHE A 191 6.42 -14.14 7.65
C PHE A 191 6.86 -15.61 7.85
N LYS A 192 6.48 -16.22 8.98
CA LYS A 192 6.82 -17.60 9.32
C LYS A 192 6.27 -18.60 8.30
N GLU A 193 7.01 -19.69 8.07
CA GLU A 193 6.76 -20.75 7.06
C GLU A 193 5.38 -21.44 7.14
N HIS A 194 4.64 -21.29 8.23
CA HIS A 194 3.34 -21.95 8.45
C HIS A 194 2.20 -20.97 8.75
N GLY A 195 2.37 -19.67 8.47
CA GLY A 195 1.31 -18.70 8.68
C GLY A 195 1.75 -17.27 8.43
N THR A 196 1.90 -16.93 7.16
CA THR A 196 1.99 -15.55 6.67
C THR A 196 0.72 -14.78 7.00
N ARG A 197 0.87 -13.77 7.85
CA ARG A 197 -0.26 -12.99 8.36
C ARG A 197 0.14 -11.55 8.63
N CYS A 198 -0.74 -10.62 8.33
CA CYS A 198 -0.57 -9.22 8.71
C CYS A 198 -1.80 -8.73 9.47
N ARG A 199 -1.67 -7.57 10.12
CA ARG A 199 -2.79 -6.89 10.76
C ARG A 199 -2.96 -5.51 10.15
N VAL A 200 -4.14 -5.31 9.59
CA VAL A 200 -4.62 -4.01 9.13
C VAL A 200 -5.45 -3.42 10.26
N HIS A 201 -5.13 -2.19 10.64
CA HIS A 201 -5.83 -1.43 11.67
C HIS A 201 -6.71 -0.38 11.00
N PRO A 202 -8.02 -0.61 10.89
CA PRO A 202 -8.94 0.37 10.33
C PRO A 202 -9.00 1.63 11.20
N SER A 203 -9.44 2.75 10.62
CA SER A 203 -9.63 4.01 11.37
C SER A 203 -10.68 3.90 12.49
N ALA A 204 -11.58 2.91 12.40
CA ALA A 204 -12.54 2.59 13.45
C ALA A 204 -12.75 1.07 13.55
N GLY A 205 -12.78 0.55 14.77
CA GLY A 205 -13.02 -0.87 15.05
C GLY A 205 -11.77 -1.64 15.47
N GLU A 206 -11.91 -2.96 15.52
CA GLU A 206 -10.84 -3.87 15.94
C GLU A 206 -9.87 -4.16 14.78
N PRO A 207 -8.59 -4.47 15.07
CA PRO A 207 -7.63 -4.88 14.04
C PRO A 207 -8.10 -6.14 13.32
N ILE A 208 -7.99 -6.15 11.99
CA ILE A 208 -8.42 -7.28 11.16
C ILE A 208 -7.21 -8.13 10.82
N PHE A 209 -7.30 -9.43 11.12
CA PHE A 209 -6.27 -10.40 10.74
C PHE A 209 -6.37 -10.70 9.26
N CYS A 210 -5.27 -10.50 8.55
CA CYS A 210 -5.20 -10.79 7.13
C CYS A 210 -4.19 -11.92 6.90
N LEU A 211 -4.60 -12.93 6.14
CA LEU A 211 -3.77 -14.03 5.69
C LEU A 211 -3.34 -13.73 4.27
N PHE A 212 -2.06 -13.85 3.99
CA PHE A 212 -1.54 -13.64 2.64
C PHE A 212 -0.68 -14.84 2.27
N ASP A 213 -0.59 -15.16 0.99
CA ASP A 213 0.21 -16.29 0.55
C ASP A 213 1.68 -15.87 0.36
N GLU A 214 2.59 -16.83 0.17
CA GLU A 214 4.02 -16.55 -0.10
C GLU A 214 4.17 -15.54 -1.26
N ASP A 215 3.29 -15.61 -2.24
CA ASP A 215 3.24 -14.76 -3.43
C ASP A 215 2.98 -13.28 -3.12
N GLN A 216 2.47 -12.94 -1.94
CA GLN A 216 2.13 -11.59 -1.52
C GLN A 216 3.13 -11.03 -0.49
N LYS A 217 4.18 -11.79 -0.13
CA LYS A 217 5.16 -11.40 0.89
C LYS A 217 5.83 -10.07 0.60
N ASP A 218 6.32 -9.87 -0.63
CA ASP A 218 7.04 -8.65 -0.99
C ASP A 218 6.12 -7.42 -0.92
N GLU A 219 4.88 -7.54 -1.41
CA GLU A 219 3.88 -6.46 -1.39
C GLU A 219 3.57 -6.06 0.06
N VAL A 220 3.30 -7.05 0.90
CA VAL A 220 3.04 -6.81 2.33
C VAL A 220 4.25 -6.21 3.04
N LEU A 221 5.47 -6.63 2.68
CA LEU A 221 6.72 -6.12 3.25
C LEU A 221 6.97 -4.65 2.88
N GLU A 222 6.75 -4.30 1.60
CA GLU A 222 6.88 -2.92 1.09
C GLU A 222 5.84 -1.99 1.73
N ASP A 223 4.66 -2.51 2.07
CA ASP A 223 3.54 -1.77 2.65
C ASP A 223 3.53 -1.73 4.21
N ILE A 224 4.56 -2.27 4.87
CA ILE A 224 4.68 -2.20 6.34
C ILE A 224 4.68 -0.73 6.82
N LEU A 225 3.85 -0.47 7.84
CA LEU A 225 3.58 0.84 8.44
C LEU A 225 2.84 1.83 7.52
N ARG A 226 2.39 1.40 6.33
CA ARG A 226 1.66 2.24 5.38
C ARG A 226 0.15 2.11 5.53
N TYR A 227 -0.58 3.11 5.04
CA TYR A 227 -2.03 3.02 4.92
C TYR A 227 -2.35 2.21 3.66
N VAL A 228 -3.14 1.15 3.81
CA VAL A 228 -3.40 0.18 2.75
C VAL A 228 -4.89 -0.07 2.57
N ARG A 229 -5.27 -0.41 1.35
CA ARG A 229 -6.53 -1.02 0.99
C ARG A 229 -6.29 -2.49 0.69
N THR A 230 -6.94 -3.37 1.42
CA THR A 230 -6.82 -4.81 1.25
C THR A 230 -8.15 -5.38 0.75
N VAL A 231 -8.11 -6.16 -0.32
CA VAL A 231 -9.28 -6.84 -0.89
C VAL A 231 -9.05 -8.34 -0.78
N GLY A 232 -10.05 -9.07 -0.30
CA GLY A 232 -9.88 -10.49 -0.09
C GLY A 232 -11.15 -11.20 0.36
N GLU A 233 -11.05 -12.53 0.48
CA GLU A 233 -12.12 -13.35 1.01
C GLU A 233 -12.24 -13.19 2.53
N ALA A 234 -13.36 -12.62 2.98
CA ALA A 234 -13.64 -12.42 4.39
C ALA A 234 -14.33 -13.64 5.01
N LYS A 235 -13.79 -14.07 6.16
CA LYS A 235 -14.46 -14.98 7.08
C LYS A 235 -15.16 -14.16 8.16
N GLU A 236 -16.48 -14.17 8.13
CA GLU A 236 -17.31 -13.53 9.16
C GLU A 236 -17.62 -14.53 10.28
N ASP A 237 -17.74 -14.01 11.51
CA ASP A 237 -18.31 -14.77 12.62
C ASP A 237 -19.84 -14.92 12.38
N PRO A 238 -20.38 -16.15 12.32
CA PRO A 238 -21.80 -16.39 12.04
C PRO A 238 -22.77 -15.73 13.03
N VAL A 239 -22.32 -15.42 14.24
CA VAL A 239 -23.16 -14.86 15.30
C VAL A 239 -23.12 -13.33 15.32
N SER A 240 -21.94 -12.73 15.13
CA SER A 240 -21.76 -11.27 15.23
C SER A 240 -21.73 -10.55 13.87
N GLY A 241 -21.57 -11.28 12.76
CA GLY A 241 -21.39 -10.70 11.42
C GLY A 241 -20.10 -9.90 11.27
N LYS A 242 -19.21 -9.89 12.27
CA LYS A 242 -17.92 -9.20 12.22
C LYS A 242 -16.94 -9.99 11.36
N ILE A 243 -16.11 -9.27 10.60
CA ILE A 243 -15.01 -9.86 9.84
C ILE A 243 -13.94 -10.31 10.84
N THR A 244 -13.71 -11.62 10.93
CA THR A 244 -12.69 -12.21 11.80
C THR A 244 -11.33 -12.30 11.12
N SER A 245 -11.35 -12.60 9.82
CA SER A 245 -10.13 -12.65 9.01
C SER A 245 -10.43 -12.41 7.54
N ILE A 246 -9.43 -11.94 6.80
CA ILE A 246 -9.46 -11.81 5.34
C ILE A 246 -8.28 -12.58 4.75
N ARG A 247 -8.53 -13.46 3.78
CA ARG A 247 -7.47 -13.96 2.90
C ARG A 247 -7.26 -12.95 1.79
N ILE A 248 -6.10 -12.29 1.79
CA ILE A 248 -5.74 -11.24 0.85
C ILE A 248 -5.68 -11.81 -0.56
N HIS A 249 -6.38 -11.16 -1.48
CA HIS A 249 -6.20 -11.31 -2.93
C HIS A 249 -5.41 -10.14 -3.50
N ASP A 250 -5.59 -8.96 -2.91
CA ASP A 250 -4.92 -7.73 -3.32
C ASP A 250 -4.68 -6.79 -2.14
N ILE A 251 -3.56 -6.09 -2.18
CA ILE A 251 -3.18 -5.06 -1.21
C ILE A 251 -2.57 -3.87 -1.97
N GLU A 252 -3.07 -2.67 -1.68
CA GLU A 252 -2.61 -1.45 -2.32
C GLU A 252 -2.36 -0.36 -1.29
N ARG A 253 -1.19 0.28 -1.36
CA ARG A 253 -0.89 1.49 -0.60
C ARG A 253 -1.76 2.67 -1.04
N LEU A 254 -2.30 3.40 -0.07
CA LEU A 254 -3.05 4.64 -0.26
C LEU A 254 -2.18 5.83 0.15
N GLU A 255 -1.41 6.37 -0.80
CA GLU A 255 -0.48 7.48 -0.54
C GLU A 255 -1.20 8.75 -0.09
N ASP A 256 -2.37 9.06 -0.67
CA ASP A 256 -3.17 10.25 -0.37
C ASP A 256 -3.65 10.34 1.09
N ARG A 257 -3.71 9.20 1.81
CA ARG A 257 -4.17 9.14 3.21
C ARG A 257 -3.02 9.18 4.23
N GLU A 258 -1.77 9.18 3.77
CA GLU A 258 -0.62 9.33 4.67
C GLU A 258 -0.48 10.78 5.16
N ASP A 259 -0.88 11.75 4.33
CA ASP A 259 -0.81 13.18 4.63
C ASP A 259 -1.91 13.68 5.59
N GLU A 260 -3.05 12.97 5.68
CA GLU A 260 -4.12 13.26 6.67
C GLU A 260 -3.59 13.24 8.12
N ALA A 261 -2.57 12.42 8.41
CA ALA A 261 -1.97 12.32 9.74
C ALA A 261 -1.05 13.51 10.07
N VAL A 262 -0.51 14.20 9.06
CA VAL A 262 0.35 15.38 9.24
C VAL A 262 -0.49 16.61 9.61
N GLU A 263 -1.71 16.72 9.05
CA GLU A 263 -2.65 17.80 9.37
C GLU A 263 -3.26 17.68 10.78
N LEU A 264 -3.29 16.48 11.36
CA LEU A 264 -3.79 16.22 12.71
C LEU A 264 -2.74 16.40 13.81
N LEU A 265 -1.48 16.67 13.46
CA LEU A 265 -0.52 17.12 14.47
C LEU A 265 -1.02 18.46 15.01
N PRO A 266 -1.18 18.63 16.34
CA PRO A 266 -1.47 19.95 16.87
C PRO A 266 -0.35 20.87 16.41
N GLN A 267 -0.66 21.79 15.50
CA GLN A 267 0.18 22.93 15.21
C GLN A 267 0.22 23.70 16.52
N GLY A 268 1.19 23.38 17.37
CA GLY A 268 1.39 24.07 18.63
C GLY A 268 1.41 25.55 18.31
N THR A 269 0.61 26.34 19.03
CA THR A 269 0.75 27.79 19.03
C THR A 269 2.24 28.09 19.17
N PRO A 270 2.85 28.90 18.28
CA PRO A 270 4.26 29.21 18.37
C PRO A 270 4.57 29.61 19.81
N ILE A 271 5.49 28.89 20.45
CA ILE A 271 5.92 29.24 21.81
C ILE A 271 6.33 30.71 21.75
N SER A 272 5.68 31.55 22.57
CA SER A 272 5.96 32.99 22.58
C SER A 272 7.45 33.20 22.77
N ARG A 273 8.05 34.19 22.08
CA ARG A 273 9.46 34.53 22.26
C ARG A 273 9.80 34.79 23.73
N ASP A 274 8.81 35.25 24.50
CA ASP A 274 8.86 35.48 25.94
C ASP A 274 9.26 34.25 26.77
N PHE A 275 9.11 33.02 26.25
CA PHE A 275 9.58 31.80 26.93
C PHE A 275 11.12 31.72 27.00
N TRP A 276 11.82 32.32 26.05
CA TRP A 276 13.28 32.36 26.00
C TRP A 276 13.87 33.59 26.67
N ASP A 277 13.02 34.56 27.01
CA ASP A 277 13.43 35.67 27.85
C ASP A 277 13.51 35.17 29.30
N SER A 278 14.63 35.49 29.96
CA SER A 278 14.86 35.14 31.37
C SER A 278 14.59 36.38 32.23
N PRO A 279 13.31 36.74 32.51
CA PRO A 279 13.00 37.89 33.34
C PRO A 279 13.60 37.69 34.74
N SER A 280 14.02 38.79 35.33
CA SER A 280 14.46 38.81 36.72
C SER A 280 13.30 38.49 37.67
N LEU A 281 13.63 38.07 38.90
CA LEU A 281 12.62 37.78 39.93
C LEU A 281 11.67 38.96 40.19
N ASP A 282 12.19 40.20 40.11
CA ASP A 282 11.39 41.41 40.31
C ASP A 282 10.42 41.67 39.14
N GLU A 283 10.86 41.39 37.90
CA GLU A 283 10.01 41.50 36.70
C GLU A 283 8.90 40.44 36.70
N LEU A 284 9.20 39.22 37.15
CA LEU A 284 8.21 38.17 37.34
C LEU A 284 7.18 38.53 38.42
N ALA A 285 7.64 39.07 39.56
CA ALA A 285 6.78 39.51 40.64
C ALA A 285 5.83 40.62 40.17
N HIS A 286 6.34 41.61 39.42
CA HIS A 286 5.54 42.69 38.87
C HIS A 286 4.52 42.20 37.82
N ALA A 287 4.93 41.34 36.89
CA ALA A 287 4.05 40.77 35.87
C ALA A 287 2.91 39.94 36.48
N GLN A 288 3.18 39.25 37.59
CA GLN A 288 2.19 38.45 38.32
C GLN A 288 1.41 39.27 39.36
N SER A 289 1.67 40.58 39.47
CA SER A 289 1.09 41.47 40.48
C SER A 289 1.29 40.98 41.92
N VAL A 290 2.40 40.28 42.17
CA VAL A 290 2.79 39.78 43.49
C VAL A 290 3.90 40.69 44.02
N MET A 291 3.82 41.10 45.28
CA MET A 291 4.93 41.83 45.92
C MET A 291 5.93 40.83 46.50
N SER A 292 7.22 41.10 46.35
CA SER A 292 8.27 40.34 47.01
C SER A 292 8.11 40.44 48.53
N VAL A 293 8.09 39.29 49.19
CA VAL A 293 7.98 39.23 50.65
C VAL A 293 9.36 39.53 51.24
N MET A 294 9.48 40.65 51.93
CA MET A 294 10.73 41.12 52.53
C MET A 294 11.06 40.43 53.85
N ASP A 295 10.08 39.75 54.46
CA ASP A 295 10.21 39.07 55.74
C ASP A 295 9.51 37.70 55.67
N ALA A 296 10.30 36.62 55.69
CA ALA A 296 9.79 35.26 55.58
C ALA A 296 8.88 34.87 56.75
N GLU A 297 9.01 35.51 57.92
CA GLU A 297 8.14 35.25 59.08
C GLU A 297 6.69 35.70 58.83
N SER A 298 6.46 36.65 57.92
CA SER A 298 5.11 37.10 57.55
C SER A 298 4.33 36.10 56.71
N LEU A 299 5.01 35.10 56.11
CA LEU A 299 4.39 33.99 55.37
C LEU A 299 4.02 32.82 56.27
N LEU A 300 4.57 32.79 57.50
CA LEU A 300 4.17 31.86 58.54
C LEU A 300 2.88 32.37 59.17
N GLY A 301 1.81 32.40 58.37
CA GLY A 301 0.47 32.47 58.92
C GLY A 301 0.33 31.32 59.92
N GLY A 302 0.17 31.66 61.20
CA GLY A 302 0.02 30.66 62.26
C GLY A 302 -1.02 29.61 61.85
N TRP A 303 -0.67 28.35 62.04
CA TRP A 303 -1.52 27.21 61.70
C TRP A 303 -2.88 27.39 62.39
N PRO A 304 -4.03 27.22 61.71
CA PRO A 304 -5.32 27.30 62.39
C PRO A 304 -5.49 26.07 63.29
N GLY A 305 -5.14 26.26 64.57
CA GLY A 305 -5.24 25.30 65.67
C GLY A 305 -5.02 26.04 66.99
N ASP A 306 -5.55 25.51 68.10
CA ASP A 306 -5.30 26.10 69.43
C ASP A 306 -3.80 26.07 69.75
N VAL A 307 -3.31 27.13 70.40
CA VAL A 307 -1.90 27.55 70.52
C VAL A 307 -1.00 26.57 71.32
N ASP A 308 -1.50 25.37 71.67
CA ASP A 308 -0.81 24.45 72.57
C ASP A 308 -1.27 22.98 72.31
N ASP A 309 -1.08 22.50 71.07
CA ASP A 309 -1.39 21.11 70.70
C ASP A 309 -0.18 20.17 70.81
N ASP A 310 0.87 20.59 71.53
CA ASP A 310 2.14 19.87 71.77
C ASP A 310 2.85 19.37 70.49
N PHE A 311 2.44 19.89 69.32
CA PHE A 311 2.91 19.42 68.03
C PHE A 311 4.40 19.69 67.82
N GLU A 312 4.91 20.85 68.27
CA GLU A 312 6.34 21.15 68.19
C GLU A 312 7.18 20.22 69.08
N GLU A 313 6.69 19.85 70.27
CA GLU A 313 7.37 18.90 71.16
C GLU A 313 7.43 17.48 70.57
N GLU A 314 6.34 17.02 69.96
CA GLU A 314 6.28 15.70 69.33
C GLU A 314 7.22 15.62 68.11
N THR A 315 7.28 16.68 67.32
CA THR A 315 8.18 16.76 66.16
C THR A 315 9.65 16.80 66.57
N LEU A 316 9.99 17.50 67.65
CA LEU A 316 11.34 17.51 68.24
C LEU A 316 11.73 16.13 68.78
N ARG A 317 10.80 15.42 69.43
CA ARG A 317 11.01 14.04 69.91
C ARG A 317 11.37 13.11 68.76
N ILE A 318 10.61 13.13 67.67
CA ILE A 318 10.85 12.24 66.51
C ILE A 318 12.23 12.52 65.90
N ARG A 319 12.62 13.80 65.76
CA ARG A 319 13.94 14.18 65.23
C ARG A 319 15.11 13.75 66.12
N HIS A 320 14.95 13.79 67.45
CA HIS A 320 15.98 13.33 68.38
C HIS A 320 16.04 11.81 68.56
N THR A 321 14.98 11.08 68.25
CA THR A 321 14.96 9.61 68.36
C THR A 321 15.62 8.91 67.16
N GLY A 322 15.77 9.60 66.02
CA GLY A 322 16.45 9.08 64.83
C GLY A 322 17.98 9.16 64.83
N MET A 323 18.62 9.69 65.88
CA MET A 323 20.09 9.87 65.95
C MET A 323 20.82 8.94 66.93
N VAL A 324 20.16 7.97 67.58
CA VAL A 324 20.84 7.01 68.47
C VAL A 324 20.48 5.58 68.08
N GLY A 325 21.33 4.99 67.27
CA GLY A 325 21.27 3.60 66.81
C GLY A 325 22.55 3.19 66.06
N GLN A 326 23.70 3.38 66.70
CA GLN A 326 24.89 2.51 66.55
C GLN A 326 24.94 1.58 67.76
#